data_AF-A7HCK1-F1
#
_entry.id   AF-A7HCK1-F1
#
_cell.length_a   1.000
_cell.length_b   1.000
_cell.length_c   1.000
_cell.angle_alpha   90.00
_cell.angle_beta   90.00
_cell.angle_gamma   90.00
#
_symmetry.space_group_name_H-M   'P 1'
#
loop_
_entity.id
_entity.type
_entity.pdbx_description
1 polymer ?
#
loop_
_entity_poly.entity_id
_entity_poly.type
_entity_poly.pdbx_seq_one_letter_code
_entity_poly.pdbx_strand_id
1 'polypeptide(L)'
;MRWLVQPSPAARARAPVALFLVFAALALAGLAAQRLQAGGLSPVEVEAFYRGVEGGEPLSAAALWEEVHVGAFVYGFVLFMLASLAAVAPRLDGVRAILIGAAFGATLADLFAPFAIVARPDLGGLRVATFAAATAAMWALLAAVAVERVRAGRDARA
;
A
#
# COMPACT_ATOMS: atom_id res chain seq x y z
N MET A 1 -45.00 1.82 -20.52
CA MET A 1 -43.74 2.59 -20.38
C MET A 1 -43.22 2.42 -18.95
N ARG A 2 -42.36 1.42 -18.73
CA ARG A 2 -41.88 1.00 -17.41
C ARG A 2 -40.35 0.90 -17.45
N TRP A 3 -39.73 2.00 -17.83
CA TRP A 3 -38.29 2.22 -17.79
C TRP A 3 -38.09 3.58 -17.13
N LEU A 4 -37.07 3.71 -16.28
CA LEU A 4 -36.77 4.87 -15.41
C LEU A 4 -37.27 4.75 -13.96
N VAL A 5 -37.10 3.58 -13.32
CA VAL A 5 -36.71 3.63 -11.90
C VAL A 5 -35.25 4.07 -11.90
N GLN A 6 -35.02 5.36 -11.72
CA GLN A 6 -33.68 5.91 -11.50
C GLN A 6 -33.04 5.09 -10.37
N PRO A 7 -31.92 4.37 -10.62
CA PRO A 7 -31.26 3.63 -9.57
C PRO A 7 -30.92 4.60 -8.45
N SER A 8 -31.22 4.20 -7.20
CA SER A 8 -30.89 4.99 -6.02
C SER A 8 -29.41 5.40 -6.07
N PRO A 9 -29.02 6.54 -5.49
CA PRO A 9 -27.62 6.98 -5.48
C PRO A 9 -26.65 5.86 -5.05
N ALA A 10 -27.07 5.04 -4.09
CA ALA A 10 -26.34 3.87 -3.62
C ALA A 10 -26.16 2.78 -4.69
N ALA A 11 -27.14 2.55 -5.57
CA ALA A 11 -27.03 1.60 -6.68
C ALA A 11 -26.09 2.12 -7.79
N ARG A 12 -26.08 3.44 -8.06
CA ARG A 12 -25.17 4.06 -9.03
C ARG A 12 -23.71 4.02 -8.60
N ALA A 13 -23.44 4.18 -7.30
CA ALA A 13 -22.07 4.13 -6.77
C ALA A 13 -21.42 2.73 -6.80
N ARG A 14 -22.20 1.66 -7.06
CA ARG A 14 -21.70 0.27 -6.96
C ARG A 14 -20.58 -0.06 -7.94
N ALA A 15 -20.72 0.36 -9.20
CA ALA A 15 -19.76 0.06 -10.25
C ALA A 15 -18.48 0.90 -10.13
N PRO A 16 -18.55 2.23 -9.90
CA PRO A 16 -17.35 3.04 -9.64
C PRO A 16 -16.52 2.53 -8.46
N VAL A 17 -17.16 2.17 -7.34
CA VAL A 17 -16.45 1.64 -6.16
C VAL A 17 -15.79 0.29 -6.46
N ALA A 18 -16.46 -0.60 -7.20
CA ALA A 18 -15.87 -1.88 -7.60
C ALA A 18 -14.65 -1.69 -8.52
N LEU A 19 -14.75 -0.79 -9.50
CA LEU A 19 -13.62 -0.45 -10.37
C LEU A 19 -12.47 0.16 -9.57
N PHE A 20 -12.77 1.02 -8.60
CA PHE A 20 -11.76 1.63 -7.75
C PHE A 20 -11.07 0.63 -6.83
N LEU A 21 -11.78 -0.39 -6.34
CA LEU A 21 -11.18 -1.53 -5.61
C LEU A 21 -10.21 -2.33 -6.49
N VAL A 22 -10.59 -2.61 -7.74
CA VAL A 22 -9.70 -3.29 -8.70
C VAL A 22 -8.47 -2.44 -8.99
N PHE A 23 -8.66 -1.14 -9.22
CA PHE A 23 -7.56 -0.21 -9.42
C PHE A 23 -6.62 -0.17 -8.21
N ALA A 24 -7.15 -0.15 -6.99
CA ALA A 24 -6.33 -0.22 -5.77
C ALA A 24 -5.54 -1.53 -5.65
N ALA A 25 -6.15 -2.66 -6.00
CA ALA A 25 -5.46 -3.95 -6.04
C ALA A 25 -4.31 -3.96 -7.05
N LEU A 26 -4.53 -3.41 -8.24
CA LEU A 26 -3.51 -3.29 -9.28
C LEU A 26 -2.39 -2.34 -8.87
N ALA A 27 -2.70 -1.22 -8.21
CA ALA A 27 -1.70 -0.30 -7.70
C ALA A 27 -0.81 -0.95 -6.63
N LEU A 28 -1.39 -1.73 -5.72
CA LEU A 28 -0.61 -2.50 -4.72
C LEU A 28 0.27 -3.57 -5.37
N ALA A 29 -0.26 -4.29 -6.37
CA ALA A 29 0.54 -5.25 -7.12
C ALA A 29 1.69 -4.57 -7.89
N GLY A 30 1.43 -3.40 -8.48
CA GLY A 30 2.43 -2.59 -9.18
C GLY A 30 3.53 -2.09 -8.24
N LEU A 31 3.17 -1.61 -7.05
CA LEU A 31 4.13 -1.25 -6.01
C LEU A 31 5.01 -2.43 -5.61
N ALA A 32 4.42 -3.62 -5.43
CA ALA A 32 5.17 -4.82 -5.10
C ALA A 32 6.13 -5.21 -6.23
N ALA A 33 5.65 -5.19 -7.48
CA ALA A 33 6.47 -5.46 -8.66
C ALA A 33 7.61 -4.46 -8.83
N GLN A 34 7.36 -3.16 -8.59
CA GLN A 34 8.40 -2.13 -8.61
C GLN A 34 9.49 -2.44 -7.59
N ARG A 35 9.12 -2.86 -6.37
CA ARG A 35 10.10 -3.23 -5.35
C ARG A 35 10.94 -4.44 -5.75
N LEU A 36 10.30 -5.48 -6.31
CA LEU A 36 10.97 -6.66 -6.83
C LEU A 36 12.05 -6.30 -7.85
N GLN A 37 11.75 -5.35 -8.74
CA GLN A 37 12.66 -4.93 -9.81
C GLN A 37 13.77 -3.99 -9.34
N ALA A 38 13.52 -3.15 -8.34
CA ALA A 38 14.43 -2.05 -7.97
C ALA A 38 15.51 -2.44 -6.96
N GLY A 39 15.37 -3.52 -6.18
CA GLY A 39 16.36 -3.79 -5.12
C GLY A 39 16.30 -5.16 -4.45
N GLY A 40 15.65 -6.14 -5.09
CA GLY A 40 15.55 -7.51 -4.57
C GLY A 40 14.65 -7.67 -3.34
N LEU A 41 14.44 -8.94 -2.95
CA LEU A 41 13.71 -9.31 -1.72
C LEU A 41 14.61 -9.98 -0.69
N SER A 42 15.86 -10.30 -1.04
CA SER A 42 16.79 -10.85 -0.06
C SER A 42 17.47 -9.72 0.73
N PRO A 43 17.74 -9.92 2.02
CA PRO A 43 18.54 -8.98 2.81
C PRO A 43 19.88 -8.61 2.16
N VAL A 44 20.53 -9.59 1.52
CA VAL A 44 21.85 -9.42 0.89
C VAL A 44 21.78 -8.54 -0.36
N GLU A 45 20.82 -8.76 -1.26
CA GLU A 45 20.62 -7.90 -2.44
C GLU A 45 20.32 -6.46 -2.04
N VAL A 46 19.51 -6.28 -1.00
CA VAL A 46 19.17 -4.97 -0.45
C VAL A 46 20.41 -4.26 0.08
N GLU A 47 21.23 -4.94 0.87
CA GLU A 47 22.49 -4.40 1.38
C GLU A 47 23.46 -4.05 0.24
N ALA A 48 23.59 -4.94 -0.74
CA ALA A 48 24.41 -4.73 -1.92
C ALA A 48 23.98 -3.47 -2.68
N PHE A 49 22.69 -3.30 -2.91
CA PHE A 49 22.11 -2.13 -3.58
C PHE A 49 22.42 -0.82 -2.84
N TYR A 50 22.12 -0.73 -1.54
CA TYR A 50 22.28 0.54 -0.80
C TYR A 50 23.75 0.89 -0.52
N ARG A 51 24.63 -0.12 -0.42
CA ARG A 51 26.03 0.07 0.00
C ARG A 51 27.04 -0.09 -1.13
N GLY A 52 26.62 -0.47 -2.33
CA GLY A 52 27.52 -0.71 -3.46
C GLY A 52 28.42 -1.94 -3.27
N VAL A 53 27.96 -2.95 -2.52
CA VAL A 53 28.74 -4.20 -2.35
C VAL A 53 28.82 -4.88 -3.73
N GLU A 54 30.03 -5.31 -4.14
CA GLU A 54 30.44 -5.68 -5.53
C GLU A 54 31.13 -4.56 -6.36
N GLY A 55 31.72 -3.57 -5.68
CA GLY A 55 32.60 -2.58 -6.34
C GLY A 55 31.89 -1.31 -6.82
N GLY A 56 30.64 -1.11 -6.40
CA GLY A 56 29.92 0.15 -6.54
C GLY A 56 30.20 1.09 -5.36
N GLU A 57 29.94 2.38 -5.56
CA GLU A 57 29.92 3.33 -4.45
C GLU A 57 28.59 3.21 -3.68
N PRO A 58 28.58 3.38 -2.34
CA PRO A 58 27.34 3.51 -1.58
C PRO A 58 26.45 4.63 -2.13
N LEU A 59 25.13 4.47 -1.99
CA LEU A 59 24.21 5.53 -2.40
C LEU A 59 24.48 6.82 -1.61
N SER A 60 24.54 7.93 -2.36
CA SER A 60 24.69 9.25 -1.75
C SER A 60 23.48 9.62 -0.92
N ALA A 61 23.66 10.51 0.07
CA ALA A 61 22.53 11.02 0.86
C ALA A 61 21.44 11.66 -0.01
N ALA A 62 21.82 12.31 -1.12
CA ALA A 62 20.87 12.89 -2.07
C ALA A 62 20.01 11.81 -2.76
N ALA A 63 20.64 10.72 -3.21
CA ALA A 63 19.93 9.59 -3.82
C ALA A 63 18.97 8.91 -2.83
N LEU A 64 19.34 8.78 -1.56
CA LEU A 64 18.44 8.27 -0.52
C LEU A 64 17.21 9.17 -0.34
N TRP A 65 17.40 10.49 -0.31
CA TRP A 65 16.28 11.43 -0.19
C TRP A 65 15.40 11.46 -1.44
N GLU A 66 15.96 11.27 -2.63
CA GLU A 66 15.19 11.10 -3.86
C GLU A 66 14.31 9.84 -3.81
N GLU A 67 14.86 8.72 -3.37
CA GLU A 67 14.09 7.49 -3.17
C GLU A 67 12.96 7.70 -2.15
N VAL A 68 13.23 8.38 -1.05
CA VAL A 68 12.23 8.73 -0.03
C VAL A 68 11.14 9.63 -0.61
N HIS A 69 11.49 10.60 -1.44
CA HIS A 69 10.52 11.49 -2.08
C HIS A 69 9.58 10.73 -3.02
N VAL A 70 10.15 9.93 -3.92
CA VAL A 70 9.37 9.10 -4.86
C VAL A 70 8.52 8.08 -4.10
N GLY A 71 9.11 7.41 -3.10
CA GLY A 71 8.40 6.46 -2.25
C GLY A 71 7.27 7.10 -1.46
N ALA A 72 7.47 8.31 -0.90
CA ALA A 72 6.43 9.06 -0.19
C ALA A 72 5.25 9.39 -1.11
N PHE A 73 5.53 9.79 -2.36
CA PHE A 73 4.47 10.04 -3.34
C PHE A 73 3.66 8.77 -3.64
N VAL A 74 4.35 7.66 -3.95
CA VAL A 74 3.67 6.40 -4.31
C VAL A 74 2.90 5.82 -3.12
N TYR A 75 3.51 5.69 -1.95
CA TYR A 75 2.84 5.21 -0.74
C TYR A 75 1.71 6.13 -0.32
N GLY A 76 1.93 7.44 -0.34
CA GLY A 76 0.92 8.44 -0.01
C GLY A 76 -0.30 8.34 -0.92
N PHE A 77 -0.09 8.19 -2.22
CA PHE A 77 -1.17 8.01 -3.19
C PHE A 77 -1.97 6.72 -2.94
N VAL A 78 -1.30 5.59 -2.71
CA VAL A 78 -1.96 4.31 -2.41
C VAL A 78 -2.73 4.37 -1.10
N LEU A 79 -2.13 4.91 -0.04
CA LEU A 79 -2.79 5.07 1.26
C LEU A 79 -3.99 6.01 1.17
N PHE A 80 -3.89 7.11 0.43
CA PHE A 80 -5.00 8.02 0.21
C PHE A 80 -6.19 7.31 -0.48
N MET A 81 -5.90 6.52 -1.51
CA MET A 81 -6.91 5.70 -2.19
C MET A 81 -7.56 4.69 -1.25
N LEU A 82 -6.77 3.93 -0.49
CA LEU A 82 -7.27 2.93 0.45
C LEU A 82 -8.07 3.56 1.61
N ALA A 83 -7.62 4.71 2.12
CA ALA A 83 -8.33 5.46 3.15
C ALA A 83 -9.66 6.01 2.62
N SER A 84 -9.71 6.49 1.37
CA SER A 84 -10.93 6.95 0.71
C SER A 84 -11.94 5.81 0.54
N LEU A 85 -11.46 4.62 0.16
CA LEU A 85 -12.25 3.39 0.10
C LEU A 85 -12.76 2.96 1.48
N ALA A 86 -11.92 3.05 2.50
CA ALA A 86 -12.29 2.70 3.87
C ALA A 86 -13.30 3.69 4.47
N ALA A 87 -13.23 4.97 4.11
CA ALA A 87 -14.14 6.01 4.60
C ALA A 87 -15.61 5.76 4.23
N VAL A 88 -15.86 5.06 3.11
CA VAL A 88 -17.21 4.68 2.67
C VAL A 88 -17.64 3.29 3.12
N ALA A 89 -16.86 2.63 3.99
CA ALA A 89 -17.15 1.30 4.54
C ALA A 89 -17.61 1.40 6.01
N PRO A 90 -18.92 1.50 6.29
CA PRO A 90 -19.44 1.84 7.62
C PRO A 90 -19.12 0.78 8.69
N ARG A 91 -19.04 -0.50 8.31
CA ARG A 91 -18.71 -1.57 9.26
C ARG A 91 -17.26 -1.56 9.74
N LEU A 92 -16.42 -0.68 9.19
CA LEU A 92 -15.03 -0.52 9.63
C LEU A 92 -14.86 0.59 10.68
N ASP A 93 -15.90 1.34 11.07
CA ASP A 93 -15.75 2.54 11.91
C ASP A 93 -14.91 2.31 13.19
N GLY A 94 -15.07 1.17 13.86
CA GLY A 94 -14.30 0.83 15.07
C GLY A 94 -12.84 0.41 14.86
N VAL A 95 -12.46 0.00 13.63
CA VAL A 95 -11.11 -0.53 13.32
C VAL A 95 -10.38 0.27 12.24
N ARG A 96 -11.07 1.20 11.56
CA ARG A 96 -10.56 1.96 10.41
C ARG A 96 -9.28 2.71 10.76
N ALA A 97 -9.28 3.46 11.87
CA ALA A 97 -8.12 4.23 12.30
C ALA A 97 -6.91 3.32 12.60
N ILE A 98 -7.15 2.14 13.18
CA ILE A 98 -6.10 1.16 13.48
C ILE A 98 -5.50 0.61 12.18
N LEU A 99 -6.34 0.20 11.21
CA LEU A 99 -5.88 -0.34 9.94
C LEU A 99 -5.09 0.70 9.13
N ILE A 100 -5.61 1.94 9.05
CA ILE A 100 -4.93 3.04 8.36
C ILE A 100 -3.63 3.40 9.08
N GLY A 101 -3.65 3.50 10.42
CA GLY A 101 -2.48 3.82 11.22
C GLY A 101 -1.38 2.75 11.10
N ALA A 102 -1.76 1.47 11.10
CA ALA A 102 -0.83 0.36 10.89
C ALA A 102 -0.20 0.40 9.50
N ALA A 103 -1.01 0.62 8.44
CA ALA A 103 -0.50 0.76 7.09
C ALA A 103 0.43 1.97 6.96
N PHE A 104 0.03 3.13 7.47
CA PHE A 104 0.85 4.34 7.46
C PHE A 104 2.18 4.15 8.20
N GLY A 105 2.14 3.64 9.43
CA GLY A 105 3.34 3.38 10.23
C GLY A 105 4.31 2.41 9.56
N ALA A 106 3.77 1.33 8.97
CA ALA A 106 4.59 0.37 8.24
C ALA A 106 5.21 0.98 6.97
N THR A 107 4.47 1.80 6.22
CA THR A 107 5.03 2.50 5.04
C THR A 107 6.10 3.51 5.41
N LEU A 108 5.97 4.22 6.54
CA LEU A 108 7.02 5.12 7.04
C LEU A 108 8.27 4.34 7.46
N ALA A 109 8.09 3.25 8.21
CA ALA A 109 9.21 2.39 8.61
C ALA A 109 9.94 1.85 7.38
N ASP A 110 9.19 1.45 6.35
CA ASP A 110 9.75 1.05 5.08
C ASP A 110 10.54 2.19 4.43
N LEU A 111 9.91 3.33 4.23
CA LEU A 111 10.47 4.49 3.54
C LEU A 111 11.81 4.95 4.14
N PHE A 112 11.97 4.87 5.45
CA PHE A 112 13.18 5.29 6.16
C PHE A 112 14.19 4.17 6.44
N ALA A 113 13.84 2.90 6.19
CA ALA A 113 14.75 1.77 6.38
C ALA A 113 16.09 1.90 5.60
N PRO A 114 16.15 2.49 4.38
CA PRO A 114 17.41 2.72 3.67
C PRO A 114 18.47 3.48 4.48
N PHE A 115 18.08 4.48 5.28
CA PHE A 115 19.03 5.23 6.11
C PHE A 115 19.64 4.35 7.21
N ALA A 116 18.86 3.44 7.78
CA ALA A 116 19.37 2.50 8.77
C ALA A 116 20.36 1.50 8.15
N ILE A 117 20.09 1.02 6.93
CA ILE A 117 20.99 0.13 6.19
C ILE A 117 22.32 0.80 5.84
N VAL A 118 22.28 2.07 5.42
CA VAL A 118 23.51 2.83 5.14
C VAL A 118 24.31 3.07 6.42
N ALA A 119 23.63 3.31 7.56
CA ALA A 119 24.28 3.48 8.86
C ALA A 119 24.84 2.17 9.44
N ARG A 120 24.28 1.01 9.09
CA ARG A 120 24.66 -0.29 9.67
C ARG A 120 24.62 -1.46 8.66
N PRO A 121 25.72 -2.22 8.52
CA PRO A 121 25.89 -3.30 7.55
C PRO A 121 24.90 -4.48 7.58
N ASP A 122 24.15 -4.65 8.65
CA ASP A 122 23.45 -5.90 9.01
C ASP A 122 21.92 -5.76 9.01
N LEU A 123 21.42 -4.69 8.37
CA LEU A 123 20.03 -4.29 8.42
C LEU A 123 19.28 -4.46 7.09
N GLY A 124 19.81 -5.21 6.12
CA GLY A 124 19.07 -5.54 4.89
C GLY A 124 17.72 -6.21 5.18
N GLY A 125 17.70 -7.05 6.22
CA GLY A 125 16.48 -7.70 6.70
C GLY A 125 15.42 -6.72 7.22
N LEU A 126 15.83 -5.53 7.72
CA LEU A 126 14.90 -4.50 8.19
C LEU A 126 14.02 -4.02 7.04
N ARG A 127 14.61 -3.65 5.89
CA ARG A 127 13.87 -3.17 4.72
C ARG A 127 12.93 -4.23 4.16
N VAL A 128 13.35 -5.49 4.13
CA VAL A 128 12.48 -6.61 3.72
C VAL A 128 11.29 -6.75 4.67
N ALA A 129 11.54 -6.72 5.99
CA ALA A 129 10.51 -6.85 6.99
C ALA A 129 9.52 -5.67 6.97
N THR A 130 10.01 -4.43 6.85
CA THR A 130 9.17 -3.23 6.78
C THR A 130 8.36 -3.20 5.49
N PHE A 131 8.95 -3.58 4.35
CA PHE A 131 8.23 -3.69 3.08
C PHE A 131 7.12 -4.75 3.15
N ALA A 132 7.42 -5.93 3.71
CA ALA A 132 6.44 -6.99 3.91
C ALA A 132 5.31 -6.52 4.84
N ALA A 133 5.64 -5.85 5.94
CA ALA A 133 4.66 -5.29 6.86
C ALA A 133 3.78 -4.22 6.19
N ALA A 134 4.37 -3.30 5.42
CA ALA A 134 3.64 -2.26 4.69
C ALA A 134 2.69 -2.87 3.67
N THR A 135 3.19 -3.81 2.87
CA THR A 135 2.41 -4.53 1.87
C THR A 135 1.27 -5.30 2.51
N ALA A 136 1.54 -6.07 3.56
CA ALA A 136 0.53 -6.84 4.29
C ALA A 136 -0.55 -5.95 4.91
N ALA A 137 -0.16 -4.84 5.55
CA ALA A 137 -1.09 -3.90 6.15
C ALA A 137 -2.01 -3.23 5.11
N MET A 138 -1.47 -2.84 3.95
CA MET A 138 -2.27 -2.27 2.88
C MET A 138 -3.21 -3.30 2.22
N TRP A 139 -2.74 -4.54 2.01
CA TRP A 139 -3.61 -5.62 1.53
C TRP A 139 -4.71 -5.98 2.53
N ALA A 140 -4.40 -5.97 3.83
CA ALA A 140 -5.39 -6.20 4.88
C ALA A 140 -6.47 -5.11 4.88
N LEU A 141 -6.07 -3.84 4.72
CA LEU A 141 -7.01 -2.72 4.58
C LEU A 141 -7.89 -2.87 3.33
N LEU A 142 -7.30 -3.18 2.18
CA LEU A 142 -8.04 -3.43 0.94
C LEU A 142 -9.04 -4.60 1.09
N ALA A 143 -8.59 -5.71 1.68
CA ALA A 143 -9.41 -6.88 1.91
C ALA A 143 -10.58 -6.59 2.86
N ALA A 144 -10.35 -5.82 3.93
CA ALA A 144 -11.39 -5.39 4.85
C ALA A 144 -12.49 -4.59 4.14
N VAL A 145 -12.12 -3.66 3.26
CA VAL A 145 -13.08 -2.91 2.43
C VAL A 145 -13.81 -3.83 1.45
N ALA A 146 -13.09 -4.72 0.75
CA ALA A 146 -13.70 -5.64 -0.20
C ALA A 146 -14.73 -6.57 0.47
N VAL A 147 -14.42 -7.10 1.65
CA VAL A 147 -15.33 -7.95 2.44
C VAL A 147 -16.57 -7.18 2.88
N GLU A 148 -16.41 -5.95 3.37
CA GLU A 148 -17.54 -5.07 3.72
C GLU A 148 -18.45 -4.88 2.52
N ARG A 149 -17.86 -4.58 1.35
CA ARG A 149 -18.60 -4.31 0.13
C ARG A 149 -19.41 -5.51 -0.36
N VAL A 150 -18.84 -6.72 -0.25
CA VAL A 150 -19.54 -7.98 -0.56
C VAL A 150 -20.69 -8.23 0.40
N ARG A 151 -20.50 -7.96 1.71
CA ARG A 151 -21.57 -8.09 2.72
C ARG A 151 -22.71 -7.11 2.45
N ALA A 152 -22.41 -5.83 2.24
CA ALA A 152 -23.41 -4.81 1.90
C ALA A 152 -24.20 -5.17 0.62
N GLY A 153 -23.56 -5.81 -0.35
CA GLY A 153 -24.21 -6.31 -1.56
C GLY A 153 -25.17 -7.48 -1.32
N ARG A 154 -24.88 -8.35 -0.33
CA ARG A 154 -25.76 -9.45 0.08
C ARG A 154 -26.97 -8.96 0.86
N ASP A 155 -26.75 -8.05 1.81
CA ASP A 155 -27.81 -7.48 2.65
C ASP A 155 -28.84 -6.73 1.80
N ALA A 156 -28.42 -6.09 0.71
CA ALA A 156 -29.33 -5.40 -0.22
C ALA A 156 -30.13 -6.34 -1.16
N ARG A 157 -29.91 -7.66 -1.10
CA ARG A 157 -30.61 -8.68 -1.91
C ARG A 157 -31.52 -9.59 -1.08
N ALA A 158 -31.31 -9.63 0.24
CA ALA A 158 -32.16 -10.33 1.21
C ALA A 158 -33.38 -9.48 1.55
#